data_AF-D8RI18-F1
#
_entry.id   AF-D8RI18-F1
#
_cell.length_a   1.000
_cell.length_b   1.000
_cell.length_c   1.000
_cell.angle_alpha   90.00
_cell.angle_beta   90.00
_cell.angle_gamma   90.00
#
_symmetry.space_group_name_H-M   'P 1'
#
loop_
_entity.id
_entity.type
_entity.pdbx_description
1 polymer ?
#
loop_
_entity_poly.entity_id
_entity_poly.type
_entity_poly.pdbx_seq_one_letter_code
_entity_poly.pdbx_strand_id
1 'polypeptide(L)'
;FLSSGIPSLVAKPPGCRELKCLIRYSKGLSYDSILDWIATLLLDLPRIRYFSSQNLIPEFIQKSGPHKVKVILFSDTGERALPFVREAAKKYSEFMSFGCVLWRQEEASIWKSRLGLELAPAVVFIKDPGVQPIIVYVLPQLRSITASKLGCDPADFSAAGKDVETWYCVVVAGRPGFQLDQLRSTMRIVQDELGSEDIDGHNFAAATAYKDKRLSLSWLDGEMQKKFCYYCLPSETVHETCGPRQYQEQDVARIFMIRFRRDPNHQKPVVKRINTWWRLDDEEQDLASMLIAPYSGANEISEVLSWISNTVRDGDTNEIPFF
;
A
#
# COMPACT_ATOMS: atom_id res chain seq x y z
N PHE A 1 -29.09 11.21 27.76
CA PHE A 1 -28.00 10.52 27.02
C PHE A 1 -28.49 9.63 25.87
N LEU A 2 -29.62 8.92 26.00
CA LEU A 2 -30.18 8.01 24.96
C LEU A 2 -31.20 8.67 24.00
N SER A 3 -31.45 9.98 24.10
CA SER A 3 -32.57 10.66 23.41
C SER A 3 -32.25 11.20 22.00
N SER A 4 -31.08 10.87 21.43
CA SER A 4 -30.71 11.28 20.08
C SER A 4 -30.17 10.08 19.31
N GLY A 5 -30.80 9.80 18.16
CA GLY A 5 -30.44 8.87 17.08
C GLY A 5 -29.52 7.68 17.37
N ILE A 6 -30.03 6.47 17.16
CA ILE A 6 -29.24 5.24 17.02
C ILE A 6 -28.87 5.09 15.52
N PRO A 7 -27.64 4.69 15.16
CA PRO A 7 -26.54 4.28 16.03
C PRO A 7 -25.73 5.46 16.61
N SER A 8 -25.24 5.29 17.84
CA SER A 8 -24.43 6.28 18.56
C SER A 8 -23.12 5.66 19.03
N LEU A 9 -21.99 6.29 18.71
CA LEU A 9 -20.69 5.90 19.21
C LEU A 9 -20.34 6.71 20.47
N VAL A 10 -19.91 6.01 21.53
CA VAL A 10 -19.60 6.60 22.83
C VAL A 10 -18.27 6.04 23.33
N ALA A 11 -17.42 6.91 23.87
CA ALA A 11 -16.11 6.58 24.39
C ALA A 11 -16.04 6.85 25.90
N LYS A 12 -15.32 5.97 26.62
CA LYS A 12 -15.01 6.10 28.04
C LYS A 12 -13.52 6.39 28.18
N PRO A 13 -13.11 7.64 28.44
CA PRO A 13 -11.69 7.99 28.55
C PRO A 13 -11.04 7.37 29.80
N PRO A 14 -9.69 7.26 29.83
CA PRO A 14 -8.96 6.81 31.01
C PRO A 14 -9.34 7.65 32.25
N GLY A 15 -9.63 6.99 33.38
CA GLY A 15 -10.03 7.66 34.62
C GLY A 15 -11.52 8.00 34.74
N CYS A 16 -12.34 7.77 33.70
CA CYS A 16 -13.78 8.00 33.78
C CYS A 16 -14.49 6.91 34.61
N ARG A 17 -15.14 7.30 35.72
CA ARG A 17 -15.87 6.39 36.62
C ARG A 17 -17.39 6.52 36.54
N GLU A 18 -17.90 7.66 36.05
CA GLU A 18 -19.33 7.97 36.00
C GLU A 18 -19.87 8.08 34.57
N LEU A 19 -21.18 7.94 34.39
CA LEU A 19 -21.81 8.10 33.06
C LEU A 19 -21.65 9.52 32.49
N LYS A 20 -21.43 10.53 33.34
CA LYS A 20 -21.28 11.93 32.93
C LYS A 20 -19.98 12.21 32.18
N CYS A 21 -18.93 11.42 32.39
CA CYS A 21 -17.65 11.58 31.68
C CYS A 21 -17.56 10.76 30.39
N LEU A 22 -18.66 10.08 30.00
CA LEU A 22 -18.75 9.47 28.69
C LEU A 22 -18.84 10.53 27.61
N ILE A 23 -18.03 10.36 26.56
CA ILE A 23 -17.93 11.32 25.47
C ILE A 23 -18.59 10.70 24.25
N ARG A 24 -19.62 11.38 23.74
CA ARG A 24 -20.35 10.95 22.55
C ARG A 24 -19.70 11.50 21.30
N TYR A 25 -19.56 10.65 20.29
CA TYR A 25 -19.14 11.06 18.97
C TYR A 25 -20.30 11.72 18.22
N SER A 26 -20.08 12.93 17.71
CA SER A 26 -21.11 13.76 17.09
C SER A 26 -20.87 14.06 15.60
N LYS A 27 -19.80 13.50 15.02
CA LYS A 27 -19.44 13.71 13.61
C LYS A 27 -19.93 12.56 12.72
N GLY A 28 -19.74 12.67 11.41
CA GLY A 28 -20.07 11.61 10.46
C GLY A 28 -19.33 10.30 10.74
N LEU A 29 -19.99 9.16 10.51
CA LEU A 29 -19.46 7.82 10.77
C LEU A 29 -18.48 7.35 9.68
N SER A 30 -17.51 8.18 9.29
CA SER A 30 -16.41 7.75 8.43
C SER A 30 -15.28 7.13 9.25
N TYR A 31 -14.60 6.14 8.66
CA TYR A 31 -13.47 5.45 9.27
C TYR A 31 -12.39 6.45 9.76
N ASP A 32 -11.96 7.38 8.91
CA ASP A 32 -10.96 8.40 9.25
C ASP A 32 -11.39 9.33 10.40
N SER A 33 -12.66 9.74 10.43
CA SER A 33 -13.15 10.67 11.47
C SER A 33 -13.27 9.98 12.84
N ILE A 34 -13.68 8.71 12.85
CA ILE A 34 -13.74 7.89 14.05
C ILE A 34 -12.33 7.60 14.58
N LEU A 35 -11.41 7.20 13.70
CA LEU A 35 -10.02 6.93 14.09
C LEU A 35 -9.33 8.17 14.67
N ASP A 36 -9.48 9.32 14.04
CA ASP A 36 -8.91 10.57 14.54
C ASP A 36 -9.49 10.97 15.91
N TRP A 37 -10.79 10.76 16.09
CA TRP A 37 -11.45 11.01 17.38
C TRP A 37 -10.91 10.08 18.47
N ILE A 38 -10.80 8.77 18.20
CA ILE A 38 -10.20 7.81 19.14
C ILE A 38 -8.74 8.18 19.45
N ALA A 39 -7.91 8.42 18.43
CA ALA A 39 -6.50 8.72 18.62
C ALA A 39 -6.27 10.00 19.42
N THR A 40 -7.07 11.04 19.18
CA THR A 40 -6.92 12.32 19.89
C THR A 40 -7.52 12.26 21.29
N LEU A 41 -8.70 11.65 21.44
CA LEU A 41 -9.47 11.72 22.68
C LEU A 41 -9.07 10.64 23.68
N LEU A 42 -8.94 9.40 23.23
CA LEU A 42 -8.69 8.25 24.10
C LEU A 42 -7.21 8.01 24.33
N LEU A 43 -6.40 8.24 23.29
CA LEU A 43 -4.96 7.95 23.31
C LEU A 43 -4.10 9.20 23.50
N ASP A 44 -4.70 10.41 23.51
CA ASP A 44 -3.98 11.69 23.66
C ASP A 44 -2.82 11.82 22.66
N LEU A 45 -3.05 11.40 21.41
CA LEU A 45 -2.04 11.42 20.36
C LEU A 45 -2.11 12.72 19.54
N PRO A 46 -0.95 13.31 19.18
CA PRO A 46 -0.92 14.55 18.44
C PRO A 46 -1.48 14.37 17.03
N ARG A 47 -2.16 15.41 16.52
CA ARG A 47 -2.54 15.48 15.11
C ARG A 47 -1.36 15.94 14.27
N ILE A 48 -1.02 15.16 13.25
CA ILE A 48 -0.01 15.50 12.24
C ILE A 48 -0.68 16.34 11.15
N ARG A 49 -0.06 17.47 10.79
CA ARG A 49 -0.62 18.43 9.83
C ARG A 49 -0.32 18.02 8.39
N TYR A 50 -1.24 18.37 7.49
CA TYR A 50 -1.03 18.31 6.05
C TYR A 50 -0.42 19.60 5.54
N PHE A 51 0.53 19.46 4.62
CA PHE A 51 1.19 20.56 3.93
C PHE A 51 1.01 20.42 2.42
N SER A 52 0.92 21.55 1.74
CA SER A 52 0.94 21.64 0.28
C SER A 52 2.38 21.76 -0.23
N SER A 53 2.55 21.63 -1.54
CA SER A 53 3.80 21.95 -2.24
C SER A 53 4.31 23.36 -1.91
N GLN A 54 3.45 24.33 -1.66
CA GLN A 54 3.85 25.71 -1.35
C GLN A 54 4.27 25.89 0.11
N ASN A 55 3.60 25.23 1.05
CA ASN A 55 3.77 25.49 2.49
C ASN A 55 4.74 24.55 3.19
N LEU A 56 5.07 23.40 2.59
CA LEU A 56 5.92 22.39 3.24
C LEU A 56 7.29 22.96 3.67
N ILE A 57 7.97 23.68 2.78
CA ILE A 57 9.27 24.26 3.11
C ILE A 57 9.15 25.39 4.15
N PRO A 58 8.37 26.46 3.90
CA PRO A 58 8.36 27.61 4.80
C PRO A 58 7.64 27.35 6.14
N GLU A 59 6.65 26.47 6.19
CA GLU A 59 5.86 26.25 7.41
C GLU A 59 6.27 25.03 8.22
N PHE A 60 6.93 24.04 7.60
CA PHE A 60 7.33 22.81 8.27
C PHE A 60 8.85 22.66 8.32
N ILE A 61 9.54 22.61 7.18
CA ILE A 61 10.98 22.31 7.15
C ILE A 61 11.79 23.43 7.83
N GLN A 62 11.48 24.70 7.56
CA GLN A 62 12.20 25.84 8.15
C GLN A 62 11.82 26.11 9.61
N LYS A 63 10.56 25.86 10.00
CA LYS A 63 10.08 26.11 11.37
C LYS A 63 10.36 24.96 12.33
N SER A 64 10.54 23.75 11.81
CA SER A 64 11.01 22.62 12.62
C SER A 64 12.47 22.88 13.01
N GLY A 65 12.80 22.66 14.29
CA GLY A 65 14.14 22.96 14.80
C GLY A 65 15.25 22.35 13.94
N PRO A 66 16.39 23.04 13.76
CA PRO A 66 17.44 22.58 12.85
C PRO A 66 17.96 21.18 13.21
N HIS A 67 18.04 20.87 14.51
CA HIS A 67 18.47 19.59 15.06
C HIS A 67 17.47 18.43 14.89
N LYS A 68 16.23 18.70 14.46
CA LYS A 68 15.20 17.66 14.32
C LYS A 68 15.23 17.03 12.94
N VAL A 69 15.09 15.72 12.86
CA VAL A 69 14.82 15.03 11.60
C VAL A 69 13.38 15.33 11.17
N LYS A 70 13.19 15.75 9.93
CA LYS A 70 11.87 16.02 9.36
C LYS A 70 11.39 14.77 8.64
N VAL A 71 10.30 14.20 9.13
CA VAL A 71 9.65 13.00 8.58
C VAL A 71 8.41 13.44 7.83
N ILE A 72 8.39 13.25 6.52
CA ILE A 72 7.31 13.69 5.63
C ILE A 72 6.64 12.45 5.03
N LEU A 73 5.35 12.30 5.29
CA LEU A 73 4.53 11.17 4.84
C LEU A 73 3.76 11.59 3.59
N PHE A 74 4.11 11.03 2.45
CA PHE A 74 3.36 11.23 1.20
C PHE A 74 2.27 10.17 1.09
N SER A 75 1.01 10.64 1.10
CA SER A 75 -0.19 9.81 0.98
C SER A 75 -0.97 10.21 -0.26
N ASP A 76 -1.52 9.25 -0.98
CA ASP A 76 -2.39 9.45 -2.13
C ASP A 76 -3.88 9.58 -1.78
N THR A 77 -4.28 9.08 -0.60
CA THR A 77 -5.68 9.11 -0.14
C THR A 77 -6.03 10.39 0.61
N GLY A 78 -5.05 11.03 1.25
CA GLY A 78 -5.30 12.19 2.12
C GLY A 78 -5.93 11.82 3.47
N GLU A 79 -5.98 10.54 3.80
CA GLU A 79 -6.42 10.04 5.10
C GLU A 79 -5.45 10.46 6.21
N ARG A 80 -5.97 10.80 7.39
CA ARG A 80 -5.12 11.27 8.48
C ARG A 80 -4.13 10.21 8.91
N ALA A 81 -2.98 10.66 9.41
CA ALA A 81 -1.94 9.77 9.92
C ALA A 81 -2.50 8.77 10.93
N LEU A 82 -2.15 7.50 10.72
CA LEU A 82 -2.60 6.37 11.53
C LEU A 82 -2.09 6.49 12.98
N PRO A 83 -2.79 5.89 13.97
CA PRO A 83 -2.43 6.02 15.38
C PRO A 83 -0.96 5.68 15.70
N PHE A 84 -0.38 4.65 15.07
CA PHE A 84 1.02 4.29 15.31
C PHE A 84 2.01 5.38 14.86
N VAL A 85 1.70 6.13 13.80
CA VAL A 85 2.52 7.26 13.34
C VAL A 85 2.43 8.41 14.35
N ARG A 86 1.23 8.66 14.89
CA ARG A 86 1.02 9.69 15.91
C ARG A 86 1.69 9.32 17.23
N GLU A 87 1.69 8.05 17.59
CA GLU A 87 2.46 7.51 18.72
C GLU A 87 3.96 7.77 18.54
N ALA A 88 4.49 7.47 17.35
CA ALA A 88 5.88 7.78 17.02
C ALA A 88 6.16 9.30 17.10
N ALA A 89 5.25 10.13 16.60
CA ALA A 89 5.37 11.59 16.68
C ALA A 89 5.37 12.10 18.13
N LYS A 90 4.59 11.49 19.03
CA LYS A 90 4.61 11.80 20.47
C LYS A 90 5.94 11.37 21.09
N LYS A 91 6.32 10.11 20.89
CA LYS A 91 7.52 9.48 21.47
C LYS A 91 8.83 10.14 21.05
N TYR A 92 8.95 10.51 19.77
CA TYR A 92 10.18 11.08 19.21
C TYR A 92 10.10 12.60 19.01
N SER A 93 9.16 13.28 19.66
CA SER A 93 8.91 14.73 19.47
C SER A 93 10.14 15.63 19.71
N GLU A 94 11.09 15.20 20.53
CA GLU A 94 12.35 15.92 20.78
C GLU A 94 13.32 15.87 19.60
N PHE A 95 13.39 14.73 18.89
CA PHE A 95 14.37 14.47 17.82
C PHE A 95 13.77 14.55 16.43
N MET A 96 12.44 14.43 16.30
CA MET A 96 11.75 14.30 15.03
C MET A 96 10.53 15.22 14.96
N SER A 97 10.25 15.71 13.76
CA SER A 97 9.03 16.43 13.42
C SER A 97 8.33 15.71 12.29
N PHE A 98 7.00 15.56 12.39
CA PHE A 98 6.21 14.81 11.42
C PHE A 98 5.28 15.75 10.64
N GLY A 99 5.16 15.52 9.34
CA GLY A 99 4.24 16.21 8.46
C GLY A 99 3.68 15.24 7.41
N CYS A 100 2.46 15.50 6.94
CA CYS A 100 1.85 14.76 5.84
C CYS A 100 1.76 15.65 4.59
N VAL A 101 1.81 15.02 3.42
CA VAL A 101 1.58 15.67 2.13
C VAL A 101 0.62 14.79 1.33
N LEU A 102 -0.40 15.42 0.74
CA LEU A 102 -1.28 14.75 -0.22
C LEU A 102 -0.59 14.72 -1.58
N TRP A 103 -0.21 13.54 -2.05
CA TRP A 103 0.36 13.34 -3.37
C TRP A 103 -0.68 13.53 -4.45
N ARG A 104 -0.35 14.38 -5.43
CA ARG A 104 -1.11 14.55 -6.67
C ARG A 104 -0.17 14.36 -7.85
N GLN A 105 -0.64 13.63 -8.86
CA GLN A 105 0.17 13.34 -10.05
C GLN A 105 0.62 14.63 -10.78
N GLU A 106 -0.22 15.68 -10.74
CA GLU A 106 0.07 17.01 -11.29
C GLU A 106 1.28 17.68 -10.64
N GLU A 107 1.56 17.39 -9.36
CA GLU A 107 2.68 17.96 -8.62
C GLU A 107 3.92 17.05 -8.62
N ALA A 108 3.89 15.90 -9.29
CA ALA A 108 4.98 14.92 -9.25
C ALA A 108 6.33 15.51 -9.71
N SER A 109 6.32 16.37 -10.74
CA SER A 109 7.52 17.06 -11.21
C SER A 109 8.11 18.02 -10.17
N ILE A 110 7.24 18.68 -9.40
CA ILE A 110 7.64 19.57 -8.30
C ILE A 110 8.32 18.76 -7.19
N TRP A 111 7.72 17.62 -6.82
CA TRP A 111 8.27 16.74 -5.78
C TRP A 111 9.57 16.08 -6.19
N LYS A 112 9.69 15.65 -7.45
CA LYS A 112 10.94 15.13 -8.02
C LYS A 112 12.04 16.19 -7.99
N SER A 113 11.75 17.41 -8.42
CA SER A 113 12.74 18.50 -8.42
C SER A 113 13.17 18.92 -7.00
N ARG A 114 12.26 18.91 -6.02
CA ARG A 114 12.56 19.42 -4.67
C ARG A 114 13.13 18.38 -3.72
N LEU A 115 12.68 17.14 -3.82
CA LEU A 115 12.97 16.07 -2.85
C LEU A 115 13.51 14.80 -3.51
N GLY A 116 13.59 14.73 -4.85
CA GLY A 116 13.94 13.50 -5.56
C GLY A 116 12.81 12.45 -5.55
N LEU A 117 11.60 12.82 -5.15
CA LEU A 117 10.50 11.88 -4.99
C LEU A 117 9.75 11.65 -6.30
N GLU A 118 9.72 10.41 -6.77
CA GLU A 118 9.09 10.05 -8.04
C GLU A 118 7.71 9.41 -7.88
N LEU A 119 7.50 8.67 -6.79
CA LEU A 119 6.32 7.85 -6.55
C LEU A 119 5.79 8.05 -5.12
N ALA A 120 4.52 7.74 -4.93
CA ALA A 120 3.86 7.68 -3.62
C ALA A 120 3.00 6.40 -3.54
N PRO A 121 2.78 5.83 -2.34
CA PRO A 121 3.11 6.36 -1.01
C PRO A 121 4.59 6.21 -0.63
N ALA A 122 5.13 7.20 0.08
CA ALA A 122 6.53 7.22 0.49
C ALA A 122 6.71 7.98 1.81
N VAL A 123 7.78 7.65 2.53
CA VAL A 123 8.24 8.37 3.72
C VAL A 123 9.58 9.01 3.41
N VAL A 124 9.66 10.33 3.56
CA VAL A 124 10.89 11.09 3.30
C VAL A 124 11.47 11.57 4.62
N PHE A 125 12.75 11.29 4.83
CA PHE A 125 13.52 11.72 5.99
C PHE A 125 14.54 12.78 5.58
N ILE A 126 14.49 13.95 6.22
CA ILE A 126 15.45 15.04 6.03
C ILE A 126 16.16 15.27 7.35
N LYS A 127 17.48 15.01 7.38
CA LYS A 127 18.30 15.20 8.58
C LYS A 127 18.72 16.67 8.70
N ASP A 128 19.64 17.09 7.84
CA ASP A 128 20.25 18.41 7.87
C ASP A 128 20.00 19.22 6.60
N PRO A 129 19.99 20.56 6.68
CA PRO A 129 19.92 21.41 5.50
C PRO A 129 21.05 21.07 4.50
N GLY A 130 20.70 20.82 3.24
CA GLY A 130 21.66 20.50 2.18
C GLY A 130 22.05 19.02 2.07
N VAL A 131 21.63 18.16 3.01
CA VAL A 131 21.78 16.70 2.87
C VAL A 131 20.65 16.16 2.02
N GLN A 132 20.98 15.23 1.10
CA GLN A 132 19.97 14.58 0.28
C GLN A 132 18.94 13.85 1.14
N PRO A 133 17.63 14.02 0.87
CA PRO A 133 16.59 13.30 1.60
C PRO A 133 16.72 11.79 1.43
N ILE A 134 16.46 11.04 2.50
CA ILE A 134 16.33 9.59 2.43
C ILE A 134 14.86 9.29 2.14
N ILE A 135 14.58 8.63 1.02
CA ILE A 135 13.23 8.26 0.59
C ILE A 135 13.05 6.78 0.85
N VAL A 136 11.96 6.43 1.54
CA VAL A 136 11.55 5.05 1.75
C VAL A 136 10.19 4.86 1.09
N TYR A 137 10.16 4.11 0.00
CA TYR A 137 8.90 3.76 -0.65
C TYR A 137 8.11 2.77 0.21
N VAL A 138 6.81 3.02 0.35
CA VAL A 138 5.94 2.15 1.12
C VAL A 138 5.29 1.19 0.14
N LEU A 139 5.55 -0.10 0.32
CA LEU A 139 4.87 -1.15 -0.43
C LEU A 139 3.34 -1.01 -0.21
N PRO A 140 2.56 -0.71 -1.27
CA PRO A 140 1.14 -0.43 -1.15
C PRO A 140 0.37 -1.70 -0.79
N GLN A 141 -0.66 -1.56 0.04
CA GLN A 141 -1.55 -2.68 0.33
C GLN A 141 -2.53 -2.88 -0.83
N LEU A 142 -2.67 -4.12 -1.27
CA LEU A 142 -3.63 -4.54 -2.27
C LEU A 142 -5.01 -4.69 -1.61
N ARG A 143 -5.93 -3.76 -1.86
CA ARG A 143 -7.31 -3.71 -1.32
C ARG A 143 -8.26 -3.24 -2.39
N SER A 144 -9.57 -3.51 -2.25
CA SER A 144 -10.66 -3.11 -3.17
C SER A 144 -10.58 -1.71 -3.83
N ILE A 145 -9.93 -0.77 -3.17
CA ILE A 145 -9.78 0.62 -3.62
C ILE A 145 -8.44 0.92 -4.33
N THR A 146 -7.42 0.07 -4.18
CA THR A 146 -6.05 0.31 -4.67
C THR A 146 -5.65 -0.49 -5.90
N ALA A 147 -6.20 -1.68 -6.22
CA ALA A 147 -5.69 -2.47 -7.36
C ALA A 147 -5.85 -1.80 -8.70
N SER A 148 -6.96 -1.13 -8.98
CA SER A 148 -7.12 -0.44 -10.27
C SER A 148 -5.93 0.52 -10.47
N LYS A 149 -5.56 1.29 -9.44
CA LYS A 149 -4.37 2.16 -9.46
C LYS A 149 -3.05 1.37 -9.56
N LEU A 150 -2.95 0.20 -8.93
CA LEU A 150 -1.77 -0.66 -8.97
C LEU A 150 -1.67 -1.51 -10.25
N GLY A 151 -2.68 -1.52 -11.12
CA GLY A 151 -2.78 -2.47 -12.22
C GLY A 151 -2.94 -3.92 -11.77
N CYS A 152 -3.49 -4.18 -10.58
CA CYS A 152 -3.69 -5.54 -10.03
C CYS A 152 -5.17 -5.97 -10.09
N ASP A 153 -5.96 -5.36 -10.97
CA ASP A 153 -7.41 -5.55 -11.11
C ASP A 153 -7.70 -6.11 -12.51
N PRO A 154 -8.20 -7.36 -12.64
CA PRO A 154 -8.51 -7.95 -13.95
C PRO A 154 -9.65 -7.22 -14.67
N ALA A 155 -10.48 -6.49 -13.93
CA ALA A 155 -11.60 -5.72 -14.47
C ALA A 155 -11.19 -4.28 -14.85
N ASP A 156 -9.90 -3.92 -14.81
CA ASP A 156 -9.40 -2.62 -15.23
C ASP A 156 -8.08 -2.71 -16.01
N PHE A 157 -7.49 -1.57 -16.34
CA PHE A 157 -6.27 -1.50 -17.14
C PHE A 157 -4.98 -1.55 -16.30
N SER A 158 -3.85 -1.78 -16.98
CA SER A 158 -2.52 -1.59 -16.43
C SER A 158 -2.31 -0.16 -15.89
N ALA A 159 -1.48 -0.03 -14.86
CA ALA A 159 -1.02 1.27 -14.37
C ALA A 159 -0.23 2.08 -15.42
N ALA A 160 0.32 1.39 -16.43
CA ALA A 160 1.00 1.99 -17.58
C ALA A 160 0.05 2.65 -18.60
N GLY A 161 -1.25 2.29 -18.58
CA GLY A 161 -2.25 2.83 -19.49
C GLY A 161 -3.09 1.77 -20.16
N LYS A 162 -4.01 2.22 -21.03
CA LYS A 162 -5.01 1.35 -21.68
C LYS A 162 -4.42 0.49 -22.79
N ASP A 163 -3.37 0.98 -23.46
CA ASP A 163 -2.81 0.35 -24.66
C ASP A 163 -1.84 -0.79 -24.34
N VAL A 164 -1.62 -1.08 -23.05
CA VAL A 164 -0.76 -2.17 -22.61
C VAL A 164 -1.53 -3.48 -22.64
N GLU A 165 -0.99 -4.45 -23.40
CA GLU A 165 -1.58 -5.77 -23.53
C GLU A 165 -1.24 -6.70 -22.38
N THR A 166 0.00 -6.67 -21.87
CA THR A 166 0.47 -7.54 -20.80
C THR A 166 1.09 -6.74 -19.66
N TRP A 167 0.69 -7.04 -18.43
CA TRP A 167 1.22 -6.41 -17.22
C TRP A 167 1.22 -7.39 -16.05
N TYR A 168 1.91 -7.01 -14.98
CA TYR A 168 2.30 -7.88 -13.89
C TYR A 168 2.07 -7.21 -12.53
N CYS A 169 1.59 -7.99 -11.57
CA CYS A 169 1.44 -7.57 -10.18
C CYS A 169 2.07 -8.60 -9.25
N VAL A 170 3.17 -8.24 -8.61
CA VAL A 170 3.83 -9.07 -7.57
C VAL A 170 3.20 -8.75 -6.22
N VAL A 171 2.77 -9.78 -5.51
CA VAL A 171 2.03 -9.66 -4.27
C VAL A 171 2.70 -10.48 -3.18
N VAL A 172 2.99 -9.82 -2.07
CA VAL A 172 3.40 -10.48 -0.82
C VAL A 172 2.17 -10.68 0.06
N ALA A 173 1.75 -11.93 0.29
CA ALA A 173 0.59 -12.25 1.11
C ALA A 173 1.00 -12.89 2.44
N GLY A 174 0.25 -12.58 3.50
CA GLY A 174 0.42 -13.21 4.79
C GLY A 174 -0.46 -12.61 5.87
N ARG A 175 -0.42 -13.22 7.06
CA ARG A 175 -1.05 -12.68 8.27
C ARG A 175 -0.22 -11.50 8.80
N PRO A 176 -0.84 -10.41 9.29
CA PRO A 176 -0.10 -9.29 9.87
C PRO A 176 0.78 -9.73 11.05
N GLY A 177 2.10 -9.78 10.85
CA GLY A 177 3.05 -10.29 11.83
C GLY A 177 4.49 -10.21 11.31
N PHE A 178 5.42 -10.75 12.09
CA PHE A 178 6.86 -10.64 11.83
C PHE A 178 7.27 -11.15 10.44
N GLN A 179 6.77 -12.33 10.03
CA GLN A 179 7.11 -12.95 8.75
C GLN A 179 6.64 -12.10 7.55
N LEU A 180 5.43 -11.55 7.61
CA LEU A 180 4.92 -10.65 6.58
C LEU A 180 5.72 -9.35 6.54
N ASP A 181 6.05 -8.77 7.70
CA ASP A 181 6.82 -7.52 7.74
C ASP A 181 8.25 -7.69 7.24
N GLN A 182 8.89 -8.83 7.54
CA GLN A 182 10.20 -9.18 7.00
C GLN A 182 10.15 -9.26 5.47
N LEU A 183 9.17 -9.97 4.92
CA LEU A 183 9.04 -10.16 3.47
C LEU A 183 8.65 -8.86 2.74
N ARG A 184 7.83 -8.02 3.38
CA ARG A 184 7.56 -6.65 2.90
C ARG A 184 8.82 -5.80 2.87
N SER A 185 9.73 -5.99 3.83
CA SER A 185 11.01 -5.28 3.84
C SER A 185 11.93 -5.75 2.71
N THR A 186 12.03 -7.06 2.49
CA THR A 186 12.75 -7.62 1.33
C THR A 186 12.19 -7.08 0.02
N MET A 187 10.86 -7.09 -0.13
CA MET A 187 10.21 -6.62 -1.35
C MET A 187 10.38 -5.11 -1.60
N ARG A 188 10.57 -4.29 -0.56
CA ARG A 188 10.95 -2.88 -0.73
C ARG A 188 12.36 -2.73 -1.29
N ILE A 189 13.31 -3.54 -0.81
CA ILE A 189 14.68 -3.52 -1.35
C ILE A 189 14.67 -3.96 -2.82
N VAL A 190 13.93 -5.03 -3.14
CA VAL A 190 13.68 -5.45 -4.53
C VAL A 190 13.09 -4.31 -5.36
N GLN A 191 12.11 -3.58 -4.82
CA GLN A 191 11.50 -2.42 -5.48
C GLN A 191 12.52 -1.29 -5.77
N ASP A 192 13.38 -1.01 -4.80
CA ASP A 192 14.43 0.01 -4.92
C ASP A 192 15.48 -0.41 -5.97
N GLU A 193 15.88 -1.68 -6.01
CA GLU A 193 16.81 -2.22 -7.00
C GLU A 193 16.24 -2.20 -8.43
N LEU A 194 14.95 -2.50 -8.62
CA LEU A 194 14.27 -2.38 -9.92
C LEU A 194 14.20 -0.92 -10.41
N GLY A 195 14.19 0.04 -9.48
CA GLY A 195 14.20 1.46 -9.77
C GLY A 195 15.59 2.03 -10.10
N SER A 196 16.67 1.31 -9.76
CA SER A 196 18.06 1.76 -9.96
C SER A 196 18.42 1.98 -11.44
N GLU A 197 19.42 2.79 -11.70
CA GLU A 197 20.01 2.94 -13.04
C GLU A 197 21.02 1.82 -13.35
N ASP A 198 21.71 1.30 -12.33
CA ASP A 198 22.72 0.25 -12.41
C ASP A 198 22.08 -1.14 -12.21
N ILE A 199 21.39 -1.63 -13.24
CA ILE A 199 20.73 -2.96 -13.20
C ILE A 199 21.59 -3.99 -13.94
N ASP A 200 21.82 -5.13 -13.30
CA ASP A 200 22.45 -6.30 -13.93
C ASP A 200 21.65 -6.76 -15.16
N GLY A 201 22.35 -7.12 -16.24
CA GLY A 201 21.71 -7.52 -17.51
C GLY A 201 20.70 -8.67 -17.37
N HIS A 202 20.83 -9.52 -16.34
CA HIS A 202 19.87 -10.60 -16.05
C HIS A 202 18.53 -10.11 -15.49
N ASN A 203 18.49 -8.93 -14.86
CA ASN A 203 17.30 -8.34 -14.24
C ASN A 203 16.63 -7.26 -15.10
N PHE A 204 17.14 -7.06 -16.32
CA PHE A 204 16.69 -6.00 -17.22
C PHE A 204 15.19 -6.08 -17.54
N ALA A 205 14.66 -7.28 -17.79
CA ALA A 205 13.23 -7.46 -18.13
C ALA A 205 12.30 -6.95 -17.03
N ALA A 206 12.56 -7.34 -15.77
CA ALA A 206 11.77 -6.85 -14.63
C ALA A 206 11.92 -5.35 -14.44
N ALA A 207 13.13 -4.81 -14.55
CA ALA A 207 13.37 -3.40 -14.30
C ALA A 207 12.75 -2.51 -15.40
N THR A 208 12.82 -2.92 -16.66
CA THR A 208 12.11 -2.25 -17.77
C THR A 208 10.60 -2.28 -17.53
N ALA A 209 10.03 -3.44 -17.21
CA ALA A 209 8.60 -3.52 -16.91
C ALA A 209 8.20 -2.65 -15.71
N TYR A 210 9.05 -2.54 -14.69
CA TYR A 210 8.81 -1.67 -13.53
C TYR A 210 8.85 -0.19 -13.92
N LYS A 211 9.88 0.25 -14.67
CA LYS A 211 10.02 1.64 -15.14
C LYS A 211 8.88 2.05 -16.08
N ASP A 212 8.41 1.13 -16.91
CA ASP A 212 7.25 1.31 -17.79
C ASP A 212 5.91 1.29 -17.05
N LYS A 213 5.91 1.03 -15.73
CA LYS A 213 4.71 0.85 -14.89
C LYS A 213 3.84 -0.34 -15.31
N ARG A 214 4.41 -1.31 -16.03
CA ARG A 214 3.79 -2.60 -16.35
C ARG A 214 3.95 -3.61 -15.21
N LEU A 215 4.91 -3.42 -14.31
CA LEU A 215 5.11 -4.25 -13.13
C LEU A 215 4.86 -3.42 -11.88
N SER A 216 3.99 -3.91 -11.00
CA SER A 216 3.74 -3.31 -9.69
C SER A 216 4.02 -4.31 -8.56
N LEU A 217 4.46 -3.79 -7.41
CA LEU A 217 4.73 -4.57 -6.22
C LEU A 217 3.74 -4.14 -5.13
N SER A 218 3.12 -5.09 -4.45
CA SER A 218 2.12 -4.83 -3.40
C SER A 218 2.12 -5.90 -2.32
N TRP A 219 1.36 -5.69 -1.25
CA TRP A 219 1.15 -6.70 -0.21
C TRP A 219 -0.32 -6.91 0.12
N LEU A 220 -0.68 -8.12 0.53
CA LEU A 220 -2.04 -8.55 0.82
C LEU A 220 -2.16 -9.00 2.28
N ASP A 221 -3.17 -8.49 2.99
CA ASP A 221 -3.52 -8.98 4.32
C ASP A 221 -4.38 -10.23 4.17
N GLY A 222 -3.77 -11.39 4.40
CA GLY A 222 -4.42 -12.68 4.23
C GLY A 222 -5.57 -12.91 5.21
N GLU A 223 -5.52 -12.30 6.40
CA GLU A 223 -6.57 -12.46 7.42
C GLU A 223 -7.82 -11.65 7.05
N MET A 224 -7.63 -10.45 6.50
CA MET A 224 -8.74 -9.58 6.08
C MET A 224 -9.29 -9.93 4.70
N GLN A 225 -8.46 -10.45 3.79
CA GLN A 225 -8.81 -10.69 2.38
C GLN A 225 -8.77 -12.19 2.02
N LYS A 226 -9.31 -13.01 2.92
CA LYS A 226 -9.28 -14.48 2.87
C LYS A 226 -9.62 -15.04 1.49
N LYS A 227 -10.79 -14.70 0.94
CA LYS A 227 -11.30 -15.25 -0.33
C LYS A 227 -10.28 -15.11 -1.48
N PHE A 228 -9.75 -13.90 -1.65
CA PHE A 228 -8.76 -13.65 -2.69
C PHE A 228 -7.43 -14.33 -2.39
N CYS A 229 -6.99 -14.30 -1.14
CA CYS A 229 -5.76 -14.95 -0.72
C CYS A 229 -5.79 -16.47 -0.99
N TYR A 230 -6.90 -17.15 -0.68
CA TYR A 230 -7.10 -18.58 -1.00
C TYR A 230 -7.10 -18.86 -2.51
N TYR A 231 -7.70 -17.96 -3.30
CA TYR A 231 -7.73 -18.11 -4.76
C TYR A 231 -6.32 -18.03 -5.38
N CYS A 232 -5.50 -17.06 -4.94
CA CYS A 232 -4.16 -16.88 -5.49
C CYS A 232 -3.15 -17.93 -5.02
N LEU A 233 -3.40 -18.58 -3.88
CA LEU A 233 -2.49 -19.53 -3.28
C LEU A 233 -3.19 -20.89 -3.05
N PRO A 234 -3.47 -21.67 -4.11
CA PRO A 234 -4.13 -22.98 -3.98
C PRO A 234 -3.14 -24.04 -3.48
N SER A 235 -2.65 -23.89 -2.24
CA SER A 235 -1.70 -24.81 -1.59
C SER A 235 -2.32 -25.40 -0.33
N GLU A 236 -1.97 -26.65 0.01
CA GLU A 236 -2.50 -27.33 1.21
C GLU A 236 -2.25 -26.56 2.51
N THR A 237 -1.13 -25.83 2.59
CA THR A 237 -0.73 -25.05 3.78
C THR A 237 -1.15 -23.58 3.70
N VAL A 238 -2.07 -23.21 2.80
CA VAL A 238 -2.48 -21.80 2.63
C VAL A 238 -3.19 -21.23 3.86
N HIS A 239 -3.73 -22.08 4.75
CA HIS A 239 -4.33 -21.66 6.03
C HIS A 239 -3.35 -20.87 6.91
N GLU A 240 -2.06 -21.18 6.86
CA GLU A 240 -1.01 -20.47 7.61
C GLU A 240 -0.78 -19.02 7.10
N THR A 241 -1.17 -18.75 5.84
CA THR A 241 -1.01 -17.46 5.16
C THR A 241 -2.31 -16.65 5.13
N CYS A 242 -3.44 -17.32 4.85
CA CYS A 242 -4.74 -16.70 4.54
C CYS A 242 -5.84 -17.07 5.56
N GLY A 243 -5.57 -17.96 6.51
CA GLY A 243 -6.51 -18.44 7.51
C GLY A 243 -6.57 -17.57 8.76
N PRO A 244 -7.62 -17.75 9.60
CA PRO A 244 -7.63 -17.17 10.94
C PRO A 244 -6.47 -17.75 11.78
N ARG A 245 -5.91 -16.97 12.71
CA ARG A 245 -4.89 -17.49 13.63
C ARG A 245 -5.46 -18.58 14.53
N GLN A 246 -4.93 -19.79 14.40
CA GLN A 246 -5.12 -20.87 15.37
C GLN A 246 -3.89 -20.97 16.26
N TYR A 247 -4.06 -21.36 17.53
CA TYR A 247 -3.00 -21.37 18.55
C TYR A 247 -1.76 -22.22 18.19
N GLN A 248 -1.83 -23.08 17.18
CA GLN A 248 -0.78 -24.04 16.80
C GLN A 248 -0.10 -23.73 15.46
N GLU A 249 -0.58 -22.75 14.69
CA GLU A 249 -0.05 -22.46 13.35
C GLU A 249 0.96 -21.31 13.39
N GLN A 250 2.13 -21.52 12.79
CA GLN A 250 3.08 -20.44 12.56
C GLN A 250 2.60 -19.58 11.39
N ASP A 251 2.74 -18.26 11.51
CA ASP A 251 2.43 -17.34 10.42
C ASP A 251 3.45 -17.56 9.28
N VAL A 252 2.97 -17.83 8.07
CA VAL A 252 3.82 -17.97 6.88
C VAL A 252 3.43 -16.92 5.86
N ALA A 253 4.41 -16.11 5.42
CA ALA A 253 4.24 -15.16 4.33
C ALA A 253 4.73 -15.77 3.01
N ARG A 254 4.04 -15.46 1.91
CA ARG A 254 4.32 -16.01 0.57
C ARG A 254 4.34 -14.91 -0.48
N ILE A 255 5.11 -15.12 -1.54
CA ILE A 255 5.14 -14.25 -2.71
C ILE A 255 4.44 -14.99 -3.86
N PHE A 256 3.65 -14.26 -4.64
CA PHE A 256 3.16 -14.73 -5.92
C PHE A 256 3.11 -13.57 -6.90
N MET A 257 3.11 -13.87 -8.19
CA MET A 257 2.93 -12.89 -9.25
C MET A 257 1.69 -13.20 -10.05
N ILE A 258 0.91 -12.17 -10.32
CA ILE A 258 -0.23 -12.22 -11.22
C ILE A 258 0.19 -11.59 -12.54
N ARG A 259 0.09 -12.36 -13.63
CA ARG A 259 0.22 -11.86 -15.00
C ARG A 259 -1.19 -11.63 -15.55
N PHE A 260 -1.40 -10.46 -16.12
CA PHE A 260 -2.62 -10.09 -16.81
C PHE A 260 -2.35 -9.98 -18.31
N ARG A 261 -3.30 -10.47 -19.13
CA ARG A 261 -3.29 -10.26 -20.57
C ARG A 261 -4.66 -9.75 -21.04
N ARG A 262 -4.66 -8.58 -21.66
CA ARG A 262 -5.87 -7.98 -22.22
C ARG A 262 -6.39 -8.80 -23.41
N ASP A 263 -7.71 -8.96 -23.48
CA ASP A 263 -8.35 -9.41 -24.71
C ASP A 263 -8.52 -8.22 -25.69
N PRO A 264 -7.90 -8.26 -26.88
CA PRO A 264 -8.04 -7.20 -27.89
C PRO A 264 -9.48 -6.98 -28.37
N ASN A 265 -10.37 -7.97 -28.22
CA ASN A 265 -11.75 -7.90 -28.70
C ASN A 265 -12.74 -7.30 -27.68
N HIS A 266 -12.35 -7.09 -26.42
CA HIS A 266 -13.24 -6.60 -25.38
C HIS A 266 -13.25 -5.07 -25.27
N GLN A 267 -14.42 -4.45 -25.48
CA GLN A 267 -14.72 -3.05 -25.17
C GLN A 267 -15.43 -2.95 -23.82
N LYS A 268 -15.11 -1.93 -23.01
CA LYS A 268 -15.66 -1.76 -21.65
C LYS A 268 -17.21 -1.78 -21.67
N PRO A 269 -17.88 -2.65 -20.90
CA PRO A 269 -19.27 -2.41 -20.55
C PRO A 269 -19.35 -1.16 -19.66
N VAL A 270 -20.26 -0.25 -19.98
CA VAL A 270 -20.53 0.96 -19.19
C VAL A 270 -21.39 0.54 -17.99
N VAL A 271 -20.77 0.05 -16.92
CA VAL A 271 -21.49 -0.25 -15.66
C VAL A 271 -20.81 0.44 -14.47
N LYS A 272 -21.65 1.05 -13.62
CA LYS A 272 -21.27 1.71 -12.36
C LYS A 272 -20.84 0.65 -11.35
N ARG A 273 -19.55 0.64 -10.98
CA ARG A 273 -18.99 -0.25 -9.95
C ARG A 273 -19.69 -0.07 -8.60
N ILE A 274 -20.14 -1.18 -8.03
CA ILE A 274 -20.42 -1.36 -6.60
C ILE A 274 -19.21 -2.09 -5.98
N ASN A 275 -18.84 -1.72 -4.76
CA ASN A 275 -17.60 -2.02 -4.00
C ASN A 275 -17.19 -3.50 -3.76
N THR A 276 -17.59 -4.44 -4.59
CA THR A 276 -17.26 -5.87 -4.45
C THR A 276 -16.09 -6.23 -5.36
N TRP A 277 -14.88 -6.00 -4.86
CA TRP A 277 -13.69 -6.58 -5.46
C TRP A 277 -13.77 -8.11 -5.33
N TRP A 278 -13.38 -8.82 -6.41
CA TRP A 278 -13.26 -10.28 -6.56
C TRP A 278 -14.57 -11.01 -6.28
N ARG A 279 -15.50 -10.87 -7.22
CA ARG A 279 -16.63 -11.79 -7.36
C ARG A 279 -16.18 -12.94 -8.25
N LEU A 280 -16.17 -14.14 -7.69
CA LEU A 280 -16.15 -15.39 -8.46
C LEU A 280 -17.55 -15.73 -9.02
N ASP A 281 -18.58 -14.97 -8.63
CA ASP A 281 -20.00 -15.33 -8.77
C ASP A 281 -20.85 -14.34 -9.61
N ASP A 282 -20.28 -13.29 -10.21
CA ASP A 282 -21.06 -12.35 -11.03
C ASP A 282 -20.79 -12.54 -12.53
N GLU A 283 -21.86 -12.46 -13.32
CA GLU A 283 -21.88 -12.54 -14.79
C GLU A 283 -21.15 -11.37 -15.50
N GLU A 284 -20.36 -10.55 -14.79
CA GLU A 284 -19.56 -9.49 -15.38
C GLU A 284 -18.22 -10.06 -15.90
N GLN A 285 -18.02 -9.98 -17.22
CA GLN A 285 -16.80 -10.45 -17.87
C GLN A 285 -15.58 -9.59 -17.50
N ASP A 286 -14.51 -10.26 -17.04
CA ASP A 286 -13.19 -9.66 -16.85
C ASP A 286 -12.64 -9.12 -18.17
N LEU A 287 -11.90 -7.99 -18.12
CA LEU A 287 -11.29 -7.37 -19.31
C LEU A 287 -9.93 -8.01 -19.67
N ALA A 288 -9.35 -8.76 -18.74
CA ALA A 288 -8.05 -9.40 -18.89
C ALA A 288 -8.05 -10.81 -18.31
N SER A 289 -7.42 -11.74 -19.03
CA SER A 289 -7.11 -13.06 -18.52
C SER A 289 -6.00 -12.99 -17.48
N MET A 290 -6.05 -13.89 -16.50
CA MET A 290 -5.17 -13.87 -15.33
C MET A 290 -4.44 -15.20 -15.20
N LEU A 291 -3.12 -15.14 -14.99
CA LEU A 291 -2.30 -16.30 -14.65
C LEU A 291 -1.52 -16.00 -13.35
N ILE A 292 -1.54 -16.94 -12.41
CA ILE A 292 -0.90 -16.77 -11.11
C ILE A 292 0.28 -17.72 -11.00
N ALA A 293 1.45 -17.17 -10.68
CA ALA A 293 2.69 -17.90 -10.47
C ALA A 293 3.14 -17.75 -9.01
N PRO A 294 3.04 -18.81 -8.17
CA PRO A 294 3.55 -18.77 -6.81
C PRO A 294 5.09 -18.87 -6.78
N TYR A 295 5.73 -18.16 -5.86
CA TYR A 295 7.16 -18.28 -5.60
C TYR A 295 7.43 -19.31 -4.50
N SER A 296 8.42 -20.18 -4.72
CA SER A 296 8.79 -21.27 -3.78
C SER A 296 10.27 -21.25 -3.38
N GLY A 297 11.01 -20.21 -3.74
CA GLY A 297 12.44 -20.09 -3.50
C GLY A 297 12.79 -19.45 -2.15
N ALA A 298 14.08 -19.15 -1.92
CA ALA A 298 14.51 -18.47 -0.71
C ALA A 298 14.16 -16.98 -0.73
N ASN A 299 13.90 -16.38 0.43
CA ASN A 299 13.57 -14.94 0.52
C ASN A 299 14.80 -14.02 0.35
N GLU A 300 15.80 -14.45 -0.43
CA GLU A 300 16.98 -13.67 -0.78
C GLU A 300 16.66 -12.71 -1.93
N ILE A 301 17.18 -11.49 -1.83
CA ILE A 301 16.85 -10.38 -2.76
C ILE A 301 17.19 -10.75 -4.21
N SER A 302 18.39 -11.29 -4.45
CA SER A 302 18.86 -11.69 -5.78
C SER A 302 18.03 -12.81 -6.41
N GLU A 303 17.55 -13.76 -5.60
CA GLU A 303 16.74 -14.88 -6.07
C GLU A 303 15.34 -14.42 -6.46
N VAL A 304 14.71 -13.60 -5.60
CA VAL A 304 13.40 -13.00 -5.89
C VAL A 304 13.47 -12.12 -7.15
N LEU A 305 14.50 -11.29 -7.30
CA LEU A 305 14.68 -10.46 -8.49
C LEU A 305 14.85 -11.29 -9.76
N SER A 306 15.68 -12.33 -9.70
CA SER A 306 15.89 -13.23 -10.83
C SER A 306 14.59 -13.94 -11.22
N TRP A 307 13.82 -14.40 -10.23
CA TRP A 307 12.52 -15.03 -10.45
C TRP A 307 11.52 -14.06 -11.10
N ILE A 308 11.41 -12.83 -10.61
CA ILE A 308 10.54 -11.81 -11.22
C ILE A 308 10.97 -11.55 -12.66
N SER A 309 12.27 -11.34 -12.91
CA SER A 309 12.81 -11.06 -14.24
C SER A 309 12.57 -12.20 -15.23
N ASN A 310 12.81 -13.44 -14.80
CA ASN A 310 12.55 -14.62 -15.63
C ASN A 310 11.06 -14.75 -15.93
N THR A 311 10.18 -14.56 -14.93
CA THR A 311 8.74 -14.72 -15.14
C THR A 311 8.15 -13.60 -16.00
N VAL A 312 8.68 -12.37 -15.92
CA VAL A 312 8.32 -11.27 -16.82
C VAL A 312 8.82 -11.54 -18.24
N ARG A 313 10.06 -12.01 -18.40
CA ARG A 313 10.61 -12.37 -19.71
C ARG A 313 9.80 -13.47 -20.37
N ASP A 314 9.54 -14.55 -19.64
CA ASP A 314 8.77 -15.70 -20.12
C ASP A 314 7.32 -15.28 -20.44
N GLY A 315 6.78 -14.36 -19.65
CA GLY A 315 5.47 -13.75 -19.87
C GLY A 315 5.42 -12.93 -21.15
N ASP A 316 6.40 -12.06 -21.39
CA ASP A 316 6.44 -11.20 -22.57
C ASP A 316 6.71 -12.03 -23.86
N THR A 317 7.31 -13.22 -23.75
CA THR A 317 7.55 -14.11 -24.90
C THR A 317 6.44 -15.12 -25.18
N ASN A 318 5.76 -15.63 -24.14
CA ASN A 318 4.80 -16.73 -24.30
C ASN A 318 3.36 -16.23 -24.22
N GLU A 319 2.56 -16.70 -25.17
CA GLU A 319 1.12 -16.41 -25.20
C GLU A 319 0.38 -17.22 -24.14
N ILE A 320 -0.45 -16.55 -23.32
CA ILE A 320 -1.44 -17.23 -22.49
C ILE A 320 -2.65 -17.56 -23.38
N PRO A 321 -3.12 -18.82 -23.43
CA PRO A 321 -4.41 -19.13 -24.02
C PRO A 321 -5.53 -18.53 -23.18
N PHE A 322 -6.49 -17.86 -23.83
CA PHE A 322 -7.71 -17.40 -23.17
C PHE A 322 -8.53 -18.64 -22.75
N PHE A 323 -8.81 -18.75 -21.45
CA PHE A 323 -9.74 -19.72 -20.88
C PHE A 323 -11.01 -19.00 -20.44
#